data_AF-A0A9D9DZD0-F1
#
_entry.id   AF-A0A9D9DZD0-F1
#
_cell.length_a   1.000
_cell.length_b   1.000
_cell.length_c   1.000
_cell.angle_alpha   90.00
_cell.angle_beta   90.00
_cell.angle_gamma   90.00
#
_symmetry.space_group_name_H-M   'P 1'
#
loop_
_entity.id
_entity.type
_entity.pdbx_description
1 polymer ?
#
loop_
_entity_poly.entity_id
_entity_poly.type
_entity_poly.pdbx_seq_one_letter_code
_entity_poly.pdbx_strand_id
1 'polypeptide(L)'
;DLYPSISIVYDTFHIIKWYNDQVVDSLRRQEGKRLRKMADKLADDGKRDEAAIVEQERQLLFGARFLLLANNRTLEAKDKLNRRLNAEAKDSARRDGRNPDEVGHRRTDNAESKAAILSSNEKLQNAVKAREELSDILSSSNPDLMRKKLEDWAKVYSSVGISQLTKFTKTVVNRMDGIISRATFRISNGKIEGVNGFIKALRRSAFGYQDFDYFAYLIWEQTHKDSLYGKPSSGGSVRHYSRKKPYNQKRLKQTVFKLSDDSNKEAV
;
A
#
# COMPACT_ATOMS: atom_id res chain seq x y z
N ASP A 1 -15.04 -21.78 -29.57
CA ASP A 1 -14.31 -20.68 -28.92
C ASP A 1 -14.10 -19.53 -29.89
N LEU A 2 -14.68 -18.36 -29.60
CA LEU A 2 -14.75 -17.25 -30.56
C LEU A 2 -13.40 -16.57 -30.87
N TYR A 3 -12.30 -16.89 -30.16
CA TYR A 3 -10.98 -16.29 -30.41
C TYR A 3 -9.82 -17.23 -29.99
N PRO A 4 -9.37 -18.14 -30.86
CA PRO A 4 -8.37 -19.16 -30.52
C PRO A 4 -6.94 -18.60 -30.26
N SER A 5 -6.68 -17.34 -30.58
CA SER A 5 -5.35 -16.70 -30.46
C SER A 5 -5.24 -15.66 -29.33
N ILE A 6 -6.25 -15.52 -28.47
CA ILE A 6 -6.22 -14.54 -27.38
C ILE A 6 -5.64 -15.15 -26.11
N SER A 7 -4.52 -14.59 -25.64
CA SER A 7 -3.97 -14.87 -24.31
C SER A 7 -4.54 -13.90 -23.28
N ILE A 8 -5.11 -14.43 -22.21
CA ILE A 8 -5.53 -13.63 -21.05
C ILE A 8 -4.28 -13.17 -20.31
N VAL A 9 -4.18 -11.87 -20.01
CA VAL A 9 -3.05 -11.32 -19.22
C VAL A 9 -3.60 -10.69 -17.95
N TYR A 10 -3.22 -11.21 -16.79
CA TYR A 10 -3.56 -10.60 -15.51
C TYR A 10 -2.61 -9.46 -15.16
N ASP A 11 -3.17 -8.40 -14.58
CA ASP A 11 -2.38 -7.30 -14.06
C ASP A 11 -1.80 -7.62 -12.67
N THR A 12 -0.48 -7.59 -12.55
CA THR A 12 0.25 -7.91 -11.30
C THR A 12 -0.17 -7.03 -10.14
N PHE A 13 -0.47 -5.75 -10.40
CA PHE A 13 -0.96 -4.84 -9.36
C PHE A 13 -2.27 -5.35 -8.75
N HIS A 14 -3.18 -5.82 -9.59
CA HIS A 14 -4.47 -6.34 -9.16
C HIS A 14 -4.32 -7.68 -8.41
N ILE A 15 -3.38 -8.53 -8.81
CA ILE A 15 -3.05 -9.77 -8.07
C ILE A 15 -2.55 -9.44 -6.66
N ILE A 16 -1.60 -8.51 -6.53
CA ILE A 16 -1.06 -8.11 -5.22
C ILE A 16 -2.12 -7.38 -4.38
N LYS A 17 -2.96 -6.54 -4.99
CA LYS A 17 -4.08 -5.90 -4.30
C LYS A 17 -5.07 -6.94 -3.78
N TRP A 18 -5.42 -7.93 -4.60
CA TRP A 18 -6.29 -9.02 -4.20
C TRP A 18 -5.67 -9.83 -3.04
N TYR A 19 -4.36 -10.10 -3.07
CA TYR A 19 -3.64 -10.74 -1.97
C TYR A 19 -3.73 -9.92 -0.68
N ASN A 20 -3.46 -8.61 -0.77
CA ASN A 20 -3.52 -7.68 0.35
C ASN A 20 -4.88 -7.73 1.05
N ASP A 21 -5.97 -7.73 0.27
CA ASP A 21 -7.32 -7.71 0.81
C ASP A 21 -7.76 -9.08 1.33
N GLN A 22 -7.54 -10.15 0.57
CA GLN A 22 -8.06 -11.48 0.91
C GLN A 22 -7.21 -12.25 1.92
N VAL A 23 -5.90 -11.99 1.95
CA VAL A 23 -4.97 -12.71 2.83
C VAL A 23 -4.56 -11.82 4.00
N VAL A 24 -3.81 -10.75 3.74
CA VAL A 24 -3.19 -9.95 4.81
C VAL A 24 -4.24 -9.22 5.65
N ASP A 25 -5.12 -8.45 5.03
CA ASP A 25 -6.14 -7.68 5.77
C ASP A 25 -7.19 -8.59 6.40
N SER A 26 -7.56 -9.68 5.73
CA SER A 26 -8.47 -10.69 6.28
C SER A 26 -7.89 -11.37 7.52
N LEU A 27 -6.62 -11.80 7.47
CA LEU A 27 -5.92 -12.42 8.60
C LEU A 27 -5.75 -11.42 9.76
N ARG A 28 -5.38 -10.18 9.45
CA ARG A 28 -5.30 -9.09 10.44
C ARG A 28 -6.64 -8.86 11.15
N ARG A 29 -7.76 -8.87 10.41
CA ARG A 29 -9.10 -8.76 10.98
C ARG A 29 -9.48 -9.98 11.82
N GLN A 30 -9.10 -11.18 11.40
CA GLN A 30 -9.34 -12.41 12.16
C GLN A 30 -8.60 -12.37 13.50
N GLU A 31 -7.31 -12.01 13.47
CA GLU A 31 -6.51 -11.88 14.68
C GLU A 31 -7.04 -10.78 15.60
N GLY A 32 -7.41 -9.63 15.02
CA GLY A 32 -8.03 -8.55 15.76
C GLY A 32 -9.39 -8.90 16.39
N LYS A 33 -10.09 -9.95 15.90
CA LYS A 33 -11.28 -10.51 16.56
C LYS A 33 -10.89 -11.48 17.68
N ARG A 34 -9.81 -12.27 17.50
CA ARG A 34 -9.29 -13.18 18.52
C ARG A 34 -8.84 -12.42 19.76
N LEU A 35 -8.03 -11.37 19.57
CA LEU A 35 -7.55 -10.51 20.66
C LEU A 35 -8.70 -9.87 21.42
N ARG A 36 -9.73 -9.36 20.71
CA ARG A 36 -10.93 -8.81 21.35
C ARG A 36 -11.60 -9.81 22.28
N LYS A 37 -11.88 -11.03 21.79
CA LYS A 37 -12.51 -12.08 22.60
C LYS A 37 -11.67 -12.46 23.82
N MET A 38 -10.35 -12.44 23.67
CA MET A 38 -9.41 -12.71 24.76
C MET A 38 -9.45 -11.60 25.81
N ALA A 39 -9.45 -10.33 25.39
CA ALA A 39 -9.57 -9.18 26.29
C ALA A 39 -10.92 -9.20 27.04
N ASP A 40 -12.03 -9.45 26.33
CA ASP A 40 -13.36 -9.56 26.92
C ASP A 40 -13.39 -10.65 28.02
N LYS A 41 -12.84 -11.84 27.72
CA LYS A 41 -12.76 -12.93 28.70
C LYS A 41 -11.91 -12.57 29.94
N LEU A 42 -10.75 -11.95 29.73
CA LEU A 42 -9.88 -11.52 30.84
C LEU A 42 -10.58 -10.47 31.73
N ALA A 43 -11.36 -9.58 31.12
CA ALA A 43 -12.14 -8.59 31.85
C ALA A 43 -13.24 -9.25 32.69
N ASP A 44 -13.95 -10.23 32.13
CA ASP A 44 -14.97 -11.02 32.83
C ASP A 44 -14.36 -11.81 34.01
N ASP A 45 -13.13 -12.33 33.84
CA ASP A 45 -12.36 -13.01 34.88
C ASP A 45 -11.77 -12.05 35.94
N GLY A 46 -12.04 -10.74 35.85
CA GLY A 46 -11.56 -9.71 36.78
C GLY A 46 -10.12 -9.25 36.54
N LYS A 47 -9.43 -9.77 35.53
CA LYS A 47 -8.03 -9.46 35.18
C LYS A 47 -7.93 -8.22 34.30
N ARG A 48 -8.28 -7.06 34.86
CA ARG A 48 -8.41 -5.80 34.10
C ARG A 48 -7.12 -5.33 33.44
N ASP A 49 -5.97 -5.47 34.11
CA ASP A 49 -4.69 -5.02 33.56
C ASP A 49 -4.25 -5.90 32.37
N GLU A 50 -4.40 -7.23 32.49
CA GLU A 50 -4.15 -8.16 31.38
C GLU A 50 -5.08 -7.87 30.19
N ALA A 51 -6.36 -7.61 30.45
CA ALA A 51 -7.33 -7.25 29.41
C ALA A 51 -6.94 -5.95 28.69
N ALA A 52 -6.46 -4.95 29.42
CA ALA A 52 -6.01 -3.68 28.85
C ALA A 52 -4.80 -3.86 27.93
N ILE A 53 -3.82 -4.70 28.29
CA ILE A 53 -2.65 -5.03 27.47
C ILE A 53 -3.09 -5.68 26.15
N VAL A 54 -4.00 -6.67 26.21
CA VAL A 54 -4.49 -7.35 25.01
C VAL A 54 -5.27 -6.40 24.09
N GLU A 55 -6.05 -5.47 24.64
CA GLU A 55 -6.74 -4.47 23.81
C GLU A 55 -5.74 -3.46 23.20
N GLN A 56 -4.68 -3.08 23.90
CA GLN A 56 -3.61 -2.27 23.31
C GLN A 56 -2.93 -2.99 22.14
N GLU A 57 -2.59 -4.27 22.29
CA GLU A 57 -2.04 -5.09 21.20
C GLU A 57 -2.98 -5.10 19.98
N ARG A 58 -4.28 -5.26 20.23
CA ARG A 58 -5.31 -5.22 19.19
C ARG A 58 -5.32 -3.87 18.48
N GLN A 59 -5.27 -2.76 19.22
CA GLN A 59 -5.26 -1.42 18.65
C GLN A 59 -4.02 -1.18 17.78
N LEU A 60 -2.84 -1.62 18.24
CA LEU A 60 -1.60 -1.56 17.46
C LEU A 60 -1.73 -2.33 16.15
N LEU A 61 -2.25 -3.56 16.20
CA LEU A 61 -2.48 -4.38 15.01
C LEU A 61 -3.46 -3.73 14.02
N PHE A 62 -4.51 -3.05 14.50
CA PHE A 62 -5.45 -2.32 13.64
C PHE A 62 -4.83 -1.07 13.00
N GLY A 63 -4.05 -0.31 13.77
CA GLY A 63 -3.31 0.85 13.27
C GLY A 63 -2.24 0.50 12.24
N ALA A 64 -1.71 -0.72 12.29
CA ALA A 64 -0.60 -1.17 11.46
C ALA A 64 -0.96 -1.68 10.06
N ARG A 65 -2.23 -1.58 9.63
CA ARG A 65 -2.64 -2.04 8.29
C ARG A 65 -1.72 -1.53 7.19
N PHE A 66 -1.41 -0.23 7.18
CA PHE A 66 -0.56 0.35 6.14
C PHE A 66 0.89 -0.19 6.15
N LEU A 67 1.41 -0.54 7.33
CA LEU A 67 2.74 -1.15 7.48
C LEU A 67 2.74 -2.57 6.90
N LEU A 68 1.74 -3.38 7.26
CA LEU A 68 1.60 -4.76 6.77
C LEU A 68 1.43 -4.84 5.25
N LEU A 69 0.76 -3.83 4.66
CA LEU A 69 0.55 -3.73 3.21
C LEU A 69 1.71 -3.07 2.46
N ALA A 70 2.69 -2.48 3.16
CA ALA A 70 3.86 -1.90 2.52
C ALA A 70 4.95 -2.97 2.27
N ASN A 71 5.74 -2.79 1.23
CA ASN A 71 6.92 -3.63 0.96
C ASN A 71 8.07 -3.18 1.87
N ASN A 72 8.80 -4.13 2.48
CA ASN A 72 9.93 -3.85 3.37
C ASN A 72 10.98 -2.93 2.74
N ARG A 73 11.44 -3.22 1.52
CA ARG A 73 12.43 -2.40 0.80
C ARG A 73 11.96 -0.96 0.63
N THR A 74 10.66 -0.77 0.39
CA THR A 74 10.07 0.57 0.23
C THR A 74 9.97 1.32 1.56
N LEU A 75 9.66 0.63 2.65
CA LEU A 75 9.64 1.24 3.99
C LEU A 75 11.04 1.69 4.40
N GLU A 76 12.04 0.82 4.26
CA GLU A 76 13.43 1.14 4.59
C GLU A 76 13.96 2.34 3.79
N ALA A 77 13.69 2.36 2.49
CA ALA A 77 14.07 3.48 1.63
C ALA A 77 13.39 4.79 2.06
N LYS A 78 12.11 4.73 2.43
CA LYS A 78 11.35 5.89 2.94
C LYS A 78 11.86 6.36 4.30
N ASP A 79 12.17 5.45 5.21
CA ASP A 79 12.70 5.79 6.53
C ASP A 79 14.08 6.46 6.39
N LYS A 80 14.95 5.92 5.53
CA LYS A 80 16.25 6.55 5.21
C LYS A 80 16.09 7.94 4.61
N LEU A 81 15.13 8.13 3.69
CA LEU A 81 14.82 9.43 3.11
C LEU A 81 14.27 10.40 4.17
N ASN A 82 13.35 9.96 5.02
CA ASN A 82 12.76 10.78 6.06
C ASN A 82 13.79 11.24 7.08
N ARG A 83 14.78 10.41 7.43
CA ARG A 83 15.91 10.83 8.28
C ARG A 83 16.68 11.99 7.66
N ARG A 84 17.01 11.90 6.37
CA ARG A 84 17.67 12.98 5.62
C ARG A 84 16.83 14.25 5.59
N LEU A 85 15.55 14.13 5.20
CA LEU A 85 14.65 15.27 5.12
C LEU A 85 14.41 15.94 6.48
N ASN A 86 14.39 15.17 7.57
CA ASN A 86 14.28 15.72 8.92
C ASN A 86 15.56 16.47 9.32
N ALA A 87 16.74 15.93 9.00
CA ALA A 87 18.02 16.61 9.24
C ALA A 87 18.11 17.92 8.45
N GLU A 88 17.83 17.87 7.13
CA GLU A 88 17.81 19.05 6.26
C GLU A 88 16.82 20.11 6.73
N ALA A 89 15.64 19.70 7.21
CA ALA A 89 14.65 20.63 7.73
C ALA A 89 15.11 21.30 9.04
N LYS A 90 15.78 20.57 9.94
CA LYS A 90 16.40 21.14 11.15
C LYS A 90 17.52 22.11 10.79
N ASP A 91 18.40 21.75 9.85
CA ASP A 91 19.49 22.62 9.41
C ASP A 91 18.99 23.89 8.71
N SER A 92 17.88 23.79 7.98
CA SER A 92 17.23 24.96 7.37
C SER A 92 16.64 25.88 8.42
N ALA A 93 15.97 25.33 9.45
CA ALA A 93 15.47 26.14 10.56
C ALA A 93 16.60 26.85 11.31
N ARG A 94 17.73 26.19 11.57
CA ARG A 94 18.93 26.81 12.15
C ARG A 94 19.41 28.01 11.32
N ARG A 95 19.49 27.85 10.00
CA ARG A 95 19.92 28.92 9.08
C ARG A 95 18.95 30.10 9.07
N ASP A 96 17.65 29.84 9.20
CA ASP A 96 16.61 30.86 9.25
C ASP A 96 16.45 31.52 10.63
N GLY A 97 17.28 31.17 11.63
CA GLY A 97 17.14 31.65 13.01
C GLY A 97 15.90 31.12 13.74
N ARG A 98 15.28 30.04 13.23
CA ARG A 98 14.11 29.38 13.82
C ARG A 98 14.52 28.23 14.74
N ASN A 99 13.67 27.90 15.71
CA ASN A 99 13.88 26.78 16.61
C ASN A 99 13.81 25.43 15.85
N PRO A 100 14.89 24.62 15.83
CA PRO A 100 14.90 23.33 15.12
C PRO A 100 13.95 22.29 15.68
N ASP A 101 13.52 22.42 16.94
CA ASP A 101 12.63 21.47 17.60
C ASP A 101 11.15 21.73 17.31
N GLU A 102 10.82 22.89 16.72
CA GLU A 102 9.48 23.21 16.24
C GLU A 102 9.25 22.77 14.79
N VAL A 103 10.28 22.21 14.14
CA VAL A 103 10.18 21.72 12.77
C VAL A 103 9.40 20.40 12.74
N GLY A 104 8.42 20.31 11.85
CA GLY A 104 7.61 19.10 11.66
C GLY A 104 8.47 17.86 11.43
N HIS A 105 8.22 16.80 12.21
CA HIS A 105 8.98 15.56 12.17
C HIS A 105 8.29 14.49 11.32
N ARG A 106 9.00 13.94 10.34
CA ARG A 106 8.53 12.77 9.57
C ARG A 106 8.92 11.49 10.28
N ARG A 107 8.03 10.50 10.27
CA ARG A 107 8.27 9.18 10.87
C ARG A 107 9.45 8.43 10.20
N THR A 108 10.30 7.76 10.98
CA THR A 108 11.55 7.10 10.51
C THR A 108 11.74 5.65 10.98
N ASP A 109 10.74 5.10 11.64
CA ASP A 109 10.72 3.80 12.32
C ASP A 109 9.67 2.84 11.73
N ASN A 110 9.21 3.08 10.49
CA ASN A 110 8.14 2.28 9.91
C ASN A 110 8.57 0.81 9.70
N ALA A 111 9.79 0.59 9.21
CA ALA A 111 10.33 -0.76 8.99
C ALA A 111 10.47 -1.53 10.31
N GLU A 112 11.00 -0.86 11.35
CA GLU A 112 11.16 -1.43 12.69
C GLU A 112 9.81 -1.75 13.33
N SER A 113 8.87 -0.81 13.27
CA SER A 113 7.50 -1.02 13.76
C SER A 113 6.81 -2.17 13.03
N LYS A 114 7.02 -2.32 11.72
CA LYS A 114 6.49 -3.47 10.99
C LYS A 114 7.11 -4.78 11.52
N ALA A 115 8.42 -4.81 11.72
CA ALA A 115 9.12 -5.99 12.23
C ALA A 115 8.62 -6.40 13.63
N ALA A 116 8.45 -5.44 14.53
CA ALA A 116 7.93 -5.68 15.88
C ALA A 116 6.50 -6.26 15.89
N ILE A 117 5.66 -5.85 14.94
CA ILE A 117 4.28 -6.37 14.82
C ILE A 117 4.25 -7.76 14.21
N LEU A 118 5.23 -8.07 13.35
CA LEU A 118 5.33 -9.40 12.74
C LEU A 118 5.97 -10.42 13.69
N SER A 119 6.89 -10.01 14.57
CA SER A 119 7.52 -10.91 15.53
C SER A 119 6.56 -11.46 16.57
N SER A 120 5.46 -10.75 16.88
CA SER A 120 4.41 -11.25 17.78
C SER A 120 3.39 -12.16 17.08
N ASN A 121 3.39 -12.24 15.74
CA ASN A 121 2.37 -12.99 15.00
C ASN A 121 2.96 -13.76 13.81
N GLU A 122 3.27 -15.04 14.05
CA GLU A 122 3.82 -15.96 13.05
C GLU A 122 2.95 -16.07 11.79
N LYS A 123 1.62 -16.10 11.94
CA LYS A 123 0.72 -16.22 10.77
C LYS A 123 0.79 -14.99 9.88
N LEU A 124 0.80 -13.80 10.47
CA LEU A 124 0.95 -12.55 9.72
C LEU A 124 2.35 -12.44 9.12
N GLN A 125 3.39 -12.87 9.83
CA GLN A 125 4.76 -12.93 9.30
C GLN A 125 4.83 -13.80 8.05
N ASN A 126 4.28 -15.02 8.11
CA ASN A 126 4.21 -15.93 6.96
C ASN A 126 3.40 -15.34 5.81
N ALA A 127 2.26 -14.70 6.09
CA ALA A 127 1.43 -14.07 5.07
C ALA A 127 2.12 -12.86 4.40
N VAL A 128 2.87 -12.06 5.14
CA VAL A 128 3.63 -10.93 4.58
C VAL A 128 4.82 -11.43 3.77
N LYS A 129 5.55 -12.44 4.26
CA LYS A 129 6.66 -13.08 3.53
C LYS A 129 6.18 -13.65 2.19
N ALA A 130 5.11 -14.42 2.22
CA ALA A 130 4.49 -15.00 1.01
C ALA A 130 4.12 -13.93 -0.03
N ARG A 131 3.65 -12.77 0.43
CA ARG A 131 3.33 -11.64 -0.46
C ARG A 131 4.57 -11.05 -1.12
N GLU A 132 5.64 -10.84 -0.34
CA GLU A 132 6.89 -10.26 -0.85
C GLU A 132 7.53 -11.19 -1.88
N GLU A 133 7.56 -12.49 -1.60
CA GLU A 133 7.98 -13.51 -2.56
C GLU A 133 7.10 -13.50 -3.83
N LEU A 134 5.78 -13.45 -3.68
CA LEU A 134 4.86 -13.36 -4.82
C LEU A 134 5.15 -12.12 -5.68
N SER A 135 5.40 -10.97 -5.05
CA SER A 135 5.74 -9.72 -5.76
C SER A 135 7.03 -9.85 -6.55
N ASP A 136 8.05 -10.50 -5.99
CA ASP A 136 9.32 -10.76 -6.68
C ASP A 136 9.13 -11.75 -7.84
N ILE A 137 8.31 -12.80 -7.65
CA ILE A 137 7.97 -13.77 -8.71
C ILE A 137 7.26 -13.09 -9.87
N LEU A 138 6.24 -12.28 -9.59
CA LEU A 138 5.46 -11.54 -10.60
C LEU A 138 6.27 -10.47 -11.34
N SER A 139 7.44 -10.11 -10.84
CA SER A 139 8.38 -9.19 -11.50
C SER A 139 9.30 -9.92 -12.49
N SER A 140 9.29 -11.25 -12.52
CA SER A 140 10.06 -12.06 -13.47
C SER A 140 9.62 -11.79 -14.91
N SER A 141 10.59 -11.80 -15.82
CA SER A 141 10.36 -11.66 -17.26
C SER A 141 10.48 -12.97 -18.03
N ASN A 142 10.85 -14.06 -17.35
CA ASN A 142 10.96 -15.39 -17.93
C ASN A 142 9.70 -16.21 -17.55
N PRO A 143 8.87 -16.62 -18.54
CA PRO A 143 7.65 -17.39 -18.31
C PRO A 143 7.87 -18.73 -17.59
N ASP A 144 8.86 -19.51 -18.01
CA ASP A 144 9.14 -20.83 -17.45
C ASP A 144 9.63 -20.73 -16.00
N LEU A 145 10.51 -19.76 -15.74
CA LEU A 145 10.98 -19.47 -14.39
C LEU A 145 9.83 -18.98 -13.50
N MET A 146 8.94 -18.14 -14.02
CA MET A 146 7.78 -17.67 -13.29
C MET A 146 6.84 -18.82 -12.94
N ARG A 147 6.56 -19.73 -13.89
CA ARG A 147 5.75 -20.94 -13.67
C ARG A 147 6.32 -21.77 -12.53
N LYS A 148 7.59 -22.16 -12.64
CA LYS A 148 8.25 -23.00 -11.64
C LYS A 148 8.20 -22.35 -10.25
N LYS A 149 8.55 -21.06 -10.16
CA LYS A 149 8.51 -20.34 -8.87
C LYS A 149 7.09 -20.22 -8.31
N LEU A 150 6.07 -20.00 -9.13
CA LEU A 150 4.67 -19.94 -8.68
C LEU A 150 4.18 -21.30 -8.19
N GLU A 151 4.56 -22.40 -8.85
CA GLU A 151 4.25 -23.76 -8.41
C GLU A 151 4.88 -24.09 -7.07
N ASP A 152 6.18 -23.80 -6.92
CA ASP A 152 6.92 -24.02 -5.66
C ASP A 152 6.34 -23.14 -4.53
N TRP A 153 6.08 -21.87 -4.82
CA TRP A 153 5.43 -20.94 -3.90
C TRP A 153 4.04 -21.43 -3.46
N ALA A 154 3.21 -21.89 -4.40
CA ALA A 154 1.88 -22.40 -4.09
C ALA A 154 1.93 -23.67 -3.24
N LYS A 155 2.89 -24.59 -3.51
CA LYS A 155 3.10 -25.80 -2.70
C LYS A 155 3.45 -25.42 -1.27
N VAL A 156 4.47 -24.59 -1.06
CA VAL A 156 4.94 -24.16 0.27
C VAL A 156 3.80 -23.51 1.05
N TYR A 157 3.10 -22.54 0.46
CA TYR A 157 2.11 -21.75 1.20
C TYR A 157 0.72 -22.38 1.30
N SER A 158 0.46 -23.45 0.55
CA SER A 158 -0.76 -24.24 0.73
C SER A 158 -0.80 -25.00 2.06
N SER A 159 0.37 -25.39 2.60
CA SER A 159 0.51 -26.22 3.82
C SER A 159 0.76 -25.44 5.11
N VAL A 160 0.84 -24.09 5.07
CA VAL A 160 1.15 -23.25 6.25
C VAL A 160 -0.01 -23.12 7.25
N GLY A 161 -1.17 -23.71 6.96
CA GLY A 161 -2.32 -23.68 7.88
C GLY A 161 -3.05 -22.33 7.95
N ILE A 162 -2.84 -21.45 6.97
CA ILE A 162 -3.54 -20.17 6.84
C ILE A 162 -4.62 -20.31 5.77
N SER A 163 -5.88 -20.48 6.17
CA SER A 163 -6.99 -20.78 5.26
C SER A 163 -7.15 -19.78 4.11
N GLN A 164 -6.92 -18.50 4.39
CA GLN A 164 -6.99 -17.41 3.41
C GLN A 164 -5.90 -17.55 2.35
N LEU A 165 -4.69 -17.91 2.78
CA LEU A 165 -3.54 -18.11 1.92
C LEU A 165 -3.73 -19.38 1.07
N THR A 166 -4.19 -20.48 1.65
CA THR A 166 -4.51 -21.71 0.91
C THR A 166 -5.58 -21.48 -0.17
N LYS A 167 -6.62 -20.69 0.11
CA LYS A 167 -7.63 -20.30 -0.91
C LYS A 167 -7.02 -19.45 -2.02
N PHE A 168 -6.12 -18.54 -1.66
CA PHE A 168 -5.43 -17.69 -2.62
C PHE A 168 -4.52 -18.52 -3.53
N THR A 169 -3.68 -19.41 -2.99
CA THR A 169 -2.77 -20.26 -3.78
C THR A 169 -3.54 -21.14 -4.76
N LYS A 170 -4.67 -21.74 -4.35
CA LYS A 170 -5.54 -22.50 -5.24
C LYS A 170 -6.02 -21.68 -6.44
N THR A 171 -6.37 -20.42 -6.21
CA THR A 171 -6.81 -19.52 -7.29
C THR A 171 -5.67 -19.15 -8.23
N VAL A 172 -4.46 -18.94 -7.69
CA VAL A 172 -3.25 -18.70 -8.51
C VAL A 172 -2.98 -19.89 -9.42
N VAL A 173 -3.01 -21.10 -8.88
CA VAL A 173 -2.82 -22.35 -9.65
C VAL A 173 -3.87 -22.47 -10.75
N ASN A 174 -5.15 -22.22 -10.44
CA ASN A 174 -6.24 -22.28 -11.43
C ASN A 174 -6.14 -21.22 -12.53
N ARG A 175 -5.42 -20.12 -12.28
CA ARG A 175 -5.29 -18.97 -13.21
C ARG A 175 -3.86 -18.81 -13.73
N MET A 176 -3.03 -19.85 -13.58
CA MET A 176 -1.58 -19.78 -13.78
C MET A 176 -1.19 -19.27 -15.17
N ASP A 177 -1.86 -19.76 -16.21
CA ASP A 177 -1.53 -19.41 -17.61
C ASP A 177 -1.73 -17.91 -17.89
N GLY A 178 -2.78 -17.31 -17.32
CA GLY A 178 -3.01 -15.88 -17.47
C GLY A 178 -2.05 -15.01 -16.66
N ILE A 179 -1.53 -15.54 -15.55
CA ILE A 179 -0.52 -14.86 -14.72
C ILE A 179 0.82 -14.90 -15.44
N ILE A 180 1.22 -16.07 -15.96
CA ILE A 180 2.48 -16.25 -16.70
C ILE A 180 2.50 -15.43 -17.98
N SER A 181 1.36 -15.28 -18.67
CA SER A 181 1.27 -14.47 -19.89
C SER A 181 1.75 -13.03 -19.70
N ARG A 182 1.74 -12.51 -18.46
CA ARG A 182 2.33 -11.21 -18.13
C ARG A 182 3.84 -11.15 -18.37
N ALA A 183 4.58 -12.23 -18.13
CA ALA A 183 6.02 -12.29 -18.35
C ALA A 183 6.35 -12.07 -19.83
N THR A 184 5.50 -12.59 -20.73
CA THR A 184 5.62 -12.47 -22.18
C THR A 184 5.22 -11.09 -22.69
N PHE A 185 4.00 -10.62 -22.38
CA PHE A 185 3.44 -9.42 -23.02
C PHE A 185 3.71 -8.11 -22.26
N ARG A 186 4.05 -8.17 -20.96
CA ARG A 186 4.28 -7.02 -20.07
C ARG A 186 3.24 -5.89 -20.14
N ILE A 187 1.99 -6.22 -20.45
CA ILE A 187 0.88 -5.25 -20.51
C ILE A 187 0.48 -4.87 -19.08
N SER A 188 0.29 -3.56 -18.85
CA SER A 188 -0.22 -3.02 -17.59
C SER A 188 -1.50 -2.23 -17.83
N ASN A 189 -2.41 -2.28 -16.86
CA ASN A 189 -3.64 -1.48 -16.89
C ASN A 189 -3.39 -0.02 -16.51
N GLY A 190 -2.18 0.37 -16.10
CA GLY A 190 -1.89 1.69 -15.53
C GLY A 190 -2.22 2.85 -16.47
N LYS A 191 -2.03 2.69 -17.78
CA LYS A 191 -2.44 3.72 -18.77
C LYS A 191 -3.95 3.89 -18.79
N ILE A 192 -4.69 2.78 -18.85
CA ILE A 192 -6.16 2.76 -18.86
C ILE A 192 -6.71 3.32 -17.53
N GLU A 193 -6.12 2.95 -16.40
CA GLU A 193 -6.46 3.50 -15.09
C GLU A 193 -6.22 5.00 -15.00
N GLY A 194 -5.12 5.49 -15.58
CA GLY A 194 -4.81 6.91 -15.67
C GLY A 194 -5.87 7.69 -16.45
N VAL A 195 -6.24 7.18 -17.63
CA VAL A 195 -7.32 7.74 -18.46
C VAL A 195 -8.64 7.73 -17.70
N ASN A 196 -9.00 6.60 -17.08
CA ASN A 196 -10.21 6.48 -16.26
C ASN A 196 -10.21 7.45 -15.07
N GLY A 197 -9.05 7.66 -14.44
CA GLY A 197 -8.88 8.62 -13.35
C GLY A 197 -9.07 10.05 -13.83
N PHE A 198 -8.51 10.40 -14.99
CA PHE A 198 -8.69 11.69 -15.64
C PHE A 198 -10.17 11.95 -15.96
N ILE A 199 -10.86 11.03 -16.64
CA ILE A 199 -12.29 11.12 -16.98
C ILE A 199 -13.12 11.31 -15.71
N LYS A 200 -12.86 10.52 -14.66
CA LYS A 200 -13.55 10.64 -13.36
C LYS A 200 -13.29 11.98 -12.67
N ALA A 201 -12.08 12.53 -12.78
CA ALA A 201 -11.74 13.83 -12.22
C ALA A 201 -12.47 14.96 -12.96
N LEU A 202 -12.46 14.93 -14.30
CA LEU A 202 -13.16 15.88 -15.15
C LEU A 202 -14.67 15.89 -14.86
N ARG A 203 -15.29 14.71 -14.80
CA ARG A 203 -16.70 14.59 -14.41
C ARG A 203 -16.98 15.18 -13.03
N ARG A 204 -16.09 14.95 -12.07
CA ARG A 204 -16.26 15.44 -10.69
C ARG A 204 -16.08 16.95 -10.57
N SER A 205 -15.17 17.55 -11.32
CA SER A 205 -14.98 19.02 -11.30
C SER A 205 -16.18 19.78 -11.85
N ALA A 206 -16.93 19.18 -12.78
CA ALA A 206 -18.13 19.78 -13.34
C ALA A 206 -19.42 19.46 -12.57
N PHE A 207 -19.35 18.70 -11.47
CA PHE A 207 -20.53 18.15 -10.78
C PHE A 207 -21.42 17.26 -11.67
N GLY A 208 -20.84 16.67 -12.71
CA GLY A 208 -21.54 15.90 -13.74
C GLY A 208 -21.71 16.70 -15.04
N TYR A 209 -21.89 15.97 -16.14
CA TYR A 209 -22.25 16.54 -17.44
C TYR A 209 -23.58 15.92 -17.85
N GLN A 210 -24.50 16.74 -18.35
CA GLN A 210 -25.81 16.28 -18.81
C GLN A 210 -25.76 15.70 -20.22
N ASP A 211 -24.90 16.27 -21.07
CA ASP A 211 -24.67 15.85 -22.45
C ASP A 211 -23.40 14.98 -22.54
N PHE A 212 -23.56 13.76 -23.05
CA PHE A 212 -22.46 12.82 -23.23
C PHE A 212 -21.53 13.23 -24.36
N ASP A 213 -22.06 13.77 -25.46
CA ASP A 213 -21.25 14.15 -26.62
C ASP A 213 -20.37 15.34 -26.26
N TYR A 214 -20.92 16.33 -25.56
CA TYR A 214 -20.13 17.42 -24.99
C TYR A 214 -19.02 16.92 -24.06
N PHE A 215 -19.34 15.95 -23.19
CA PHE A 215 -18.35 15.34 -22.31
C PHE A 215 -17.26 14.59 -23.09
N ALA A 216 -17.62 13.86 -24.15
CA ALA A 216 -16.70 13.16 -25.02
C ALA A 216 -15.77 14.14 -25.76
N TYR A 217 -16.30 15.25 -26.28
CA TYR A 217 -15.51 16.32 -26.89
C TYR A 217 -14.52 16.95 -25.92
N LEU A 218 -14.93 17.22 -24.68
CA LEU A 218 -14.02 17.74 -23.64
C LEU A 218 -12.89 16.75 -23.30
N ILE A 219 -13.21 15.44 -23.23
CA ILE A 219 -12.19 14.41 -23.05
C ILE A 219 -11.20 14.46 -24.22
N TRP A 220 -11.71 14.46 -25.46
CA TRP A 220 -10.91 14.48 -26.67
C TRP A 220 -10.00 15.71 -26.72
N GLU A 221 -10.55 16.91 -26.51
CA GLU A 221 -9.79 18.16 -26.48
C GLU A 221 -8.66 18.08 -25.45
N GLN A 222 -8.99 17.72 -24.21
CA GLN A 222 -8.05 17.72 -23.09
C GLN A 222 -6.95 16.66 -23.22
N THR A 223 -7.19 15.55 -23.92
CA THR A 223 -6.15 14.54 -24.22
C THR A 223 -5.30 14.89 -25.45
N HIS A 224 -5.74 15.81 -26.31
CA HIS A 224 -5.03 16.20 -27.54
C HIS A 224 -4.51 17.65 -27.55
N LYS A 225 -4.53 18.36 -26.41
CA LYS A 225 -4.05 19.76 -26.30
C LYS A 225 -2.65 19.99 -26.88
N ASP A 226 -1.72 19.07 -26.64
CA ASP A 226 -0.35 19.20 -27.17
C ASP A 226 -0.27 19.05 -28.71
N SER A 227 -1.24 18.34 -29.31
CA SER A 227 -1.36 18.18 -30.77
C SER A 227 -2.07 19.36 -31.43
N LEU A 228 -2.93 20.07 -30.71
CA LEU A 228 -3.79 21.13 -31.26
C LEU A 228 -3.14 22.53 -31.21
N TYR A 229 -2.27 22.78 -30.22
CA TYR A 229 -1.72 24.12 -30.00
C TYR A 229 -0.22 24.26 -30.34
N GLY A 230 0.45 23.18 -30.78
CA GLY A 230 1.89 23.17 -31.05
C GLY A 230 2.73 23.41 -29.79
N LYS A 231 3.94 22.85 -29.73
CA LYS A 231 4.89 23.27 -28.69
C LYS A 231 5.31 24.71 -29.01
N PRO A 232 5.19 25.69 -28.09
CA PRO A 232 5.75 27.01 -28.33
C PRO A 232 7.26 26.87 -28.55
N SER A 233 7.76 27.50 -29.61
CA SER A 233 9.19 27.54 -29.95
C SER A 233 10.01 27.93 -28.73
N SER A 234 11.01 27.11 -28.42
CA SER A 234 11.94 27.23 -27.30
C SER A 234 12.69 28.57 -27.31
N GLY A 235 12.10 29.58 -26.65
CA GLY A 235 12.74 30.87 -26.36
C GLY A 235 12.21 31.54 -25.09
N GLY A 236 11.14 30.99 -24.48
CA GLY A 236 10.58 31.47 -23.22
C GLY A 236 10.85 30.48 -22.10
N SER A 237 11.36 30.98 -20.97
CA SER A 237 11.59 30.21 -19.74
C SER A 237 10.44 29.24 -19.47
N VAL A 238 10.78 27.95 -19.32
CA VAL A 238 9.82 26.88 -19.02
C VAL A 238 9.13 27.24 -17.71
N ARG A 239 7.93 27.81 -17.78
CA ARG A 239 7.06 27.94 -16.61
C ARG A 239 6.79 26.53 -16.12
N HIS A 240 7.52 26.13 -15.08
CA HIS A 240 7.18 24.98 -14.27
C HIS A 240 5.79 25.24 -13.69
N TYR A 241 4.77 24.70 -14.34
CA TYR A 241 3.47 24.55 -13.71
C TYR A 241 3.62 23.55 -12.57
N SER A 242 4.01 24.04 -11.40
CA SER A 242 3.71 23.36 -10.16
C SER A 242 2.19 23.29 -10.09
N ARG A 243 1.62 22.10 -10.32
CA ARG A 243 0.24 21.82 -9.94
C ARG A 243 0.13 22.17 -8.46
N LYS A 244 -0.40 23.35 -8.11
CA LYS A 244 -0.96 23.58 -6.78
C LYS A 244 -2.05 22.53 -6.63
N LYS A 245 -1.77 21.45 -5.90
CA LYS A 245 -2.77 20.45 -5.58
C LYS A 245 -3.93 21.21 -4.90
N PRO A 246 -5.16 21.17 -5.40
CA PRO A 246 -6.31 21.54 -4.58
C PRO A 246 -6.54 20.36 -3.62
N TYR A 247 -5.60 20.12 -2.71
CA TYR A 247 -5.73 19.12 -1.66
C TYR A 247 -6.11 19.85 -0.39
N ASN A 248 -7.39 19.78 -0.07
CA ASN A 248 -7.91 20.07 1.26
C ASN A 248 -7.22 19.09 2.24
N GLN A 249 -6.17 19.55 2.93
CA GLN A 249 -5.36 18.75 3.88
C GLN A 249 -6.14 18.37 5.16
N LYS A 250 -7.44 18.66 5.27
CA LYS A 250 -8.26 18.26 6.42
C LYS A 250 -8.76 16.81 6.28
N ARG A 251 -7.86 15.84 6.51
CA ARG A 251 -8.10 14.56 7.21
C ARG A 251 -6.97 13.56 6.92
N LEU A 252 -6.06 13.46 7.87
CA LEU A 252 -5.82 12.25 8.66
C LEU A 252 -5.27 12.79 9.97
N LYS A 253 -6.13 12.92 11.00
CA LYS A 253 -5.63 12.99 12.38
C LYS A 253 -4.97 11.63 12.61
N GLN A 254 -3.68 11.52 12.33
CA GLN A 254 -2.88 10.47 12.91
C GLN A 254 -2.88 10.76 14.41
N THR A 255 -3.60 9.94 15.17
CA THR A 255 -3.43 9.90 16.61
C THR A 255 -2.00 9.45 16.86
N VAL A 256 -1.16 10.37 17.31
CA VAL A 256 0.18 10.06 17.80
C VAL A 256 -0.03 9.41 19.16
N PHE A 257 0.11 8.08 19.24
CA PHE A 257 0.28 7.42 20.52
C PHE A 257 1.75 7.60 20.92
N LYS A 258 1.97 8.40 21.95
CA LYS A 258 3.26 8.47 22.64
C LYS A 258 3.34 7.19 23.47
N LEU A 259 4.26 6.29 23.14
CA LEU A 259 4.66 5.24 24.07
C LEU A 259 5.33 5.97 25.23
N SER A 260 4.78 5.86 26.44
CA SER A 260 5.46 6.31 27.65
C SER A 260 6.66 5.40 27.86
N ASP A 261 7.86 5.97 27.81
CA ASP A 261 9.04 5.33 28.38
C ASP A 261 8.81 5.22 29.89
N ASP A 262 8.54 3.99 30.35
CA ASP A 262 8.59 3.64 31.77
C ASP A 262 10.06 3.60 32.20
N SER A 263 10.61 4.80 32.40
CA SER A 263 11.86 5.01 33.13
C SER A 263 11.78 6.34 33.89
N ASN A 264 10.88 6.40 34.86
CA ASN A 264 11.05 7.24 36.06
C ASN A 264 10.06 6.81 37.16
N LYS A 265 10.44 5.76 37.91
CA LYS A 265 10.04 5.64 39.30
C LYS A 265 11.20 6.19 40.12
N GLU A 266 11.04 7.40 40.67
CA GLU A 266 11.56 7.85 41.98
C GLU A 266 11.23 9.33 42.25
N ALA A 267 10.90 9.61 43.53
CA ALA A 267 10.61 10.90 44.19
C ALA A 267 9.32 11.62 43.74
N VAL A 268 8.31 11.88 44.57
CA VAL A 268 8.23 12.29 45.98
C VAL A 268 6.98 11.70 46.63
#